data_AF-A0A4Y8WYS8-F1
#
_entry.id   AF-A0A4Y8WYS8-F1
#
_cell.length_a   1.000
_cell.length_b   1.000
_cell.length_c   1.000
_cell.angle_alpha   90.00
_cell.angle_beta   90.00
_cell.angle_gamma   90.00
#
_symmetry.space_group_name_H-M   'P 1'
#
loop_
_entity.id
_entity.type
_entity.pdbx_description
1 polymer ?
#
loop_
_entity_poly.entity_id
_entity_poly.type
_entity_poly.pdbx_seq_one_letter_code
_entity_poly.pdbx_strand_id
1 'polypeptide(L)'
;MLALTGCGVGERLLWGEEGYAVKEAARSVIDAVAAGEAPAVCDGVDVDFGEPDDWRGAGAGEPERIDGRWHINVEVREGVPRVGEPMPGDLVFGETPDGLCLQEHLPSIPVDVGPG
;
A
#
# COMPACT_ATOMS: atom_id res chain seq x y z
N MET A 1 -0.28 32.71 -0.33
CA MET A 1 -0.90 31.57 -1.01
C MET A 1 0.19 30.83 -1.77
N LEU A 2 0.81 29.82 -1.15
CA LEU A 2 1.65 28.86 -1.87
C LEU A 2 0.73 27.71 -2.29
N ALA A 3 0.58 27.53 -3.60
CA ALA A 3 -0.26 26.51 -4.18
C ALA A 3 0.32 25.11 -3.88
N LEU A 4 -0.52 24.21 -3.37
CA LEU A 4 -0.24 22.78 -3.16
C LEU A 4 -0.14 22.00 -4.49
N THR A 5 0.79 22.35 -5.37
CA THR A 5 1.17 21.48 -6.50
C THR A 5 2.28 20.49 -6.11
N GLY A 6 2.60 20.39 -4.81
CA GLY A 6 3.82 19.78 -4.29
C GLY A 6 3.78 18.31 -3.89
N CYS A 7 2.62 17.65 -3.79
CA CYS A 7 2.59 16.24 -3.36
C CYS A 7 3.32 15.33 -4.35
N GLY A 8 3.09 15.52 -5.66
CA GLY A 8 3.71 14.67 -6.67
C GLY A 8 5.16 15.02 -7.01
N VAL A 9 5.56 16.30 -6.94
CA VAL A 9 6.92 16.73 -7.31
C VAL A 9 7.93 16.35 -6.23
N GLY A 10 7.58 16.55 -4.95
CA GLY A 10 8.46 16.17 -3.84
C GLY A 10 8.72 14.67 -3.80
N GLU A 11 7.69 13.85 -4.01
CA GLU A 11 7.83 12.40 -4.00
C GLU A 11 8.60 11.87 -5.21
N ARG A 12 8.41 12.43 -6.41
CA ARG A 12 9.25 12.09 -7.58
C ARG A 12 10.71 12.44 -7.36
N LEU A 13 11.00 13.56 -6.69
CA LEU A 13 12.38 13.93 -6.35
C LEU A 13 13.00 12.99 -5.30
N LEU A 14 12.20 12.53 -4.34
CA LEU A 14 12.68 11.66 -3.26
C LEU A 14 12.84 10.20 -3.70
N TRP A 15 11.89 9.68 -4.47
CA TRP A 15 11.79 8.26 -4.82
C TRP A 15 12.06 7.94 -6.29
N GLY A 16 12.32 8.96 -7.12
CA GLY A 16 12.40 8.81 -8.57
C GLY A 16 11.04 8.54 -9.21
N GLU A 17 11.03 8.42 -10.54
CA GLU A 17 9.80 8.14 -11.31
C GLU A 17 9.23 6.75 -11.00
N GLU A 18 10.09 5.73 -10.89
CA GLU A 18 9.66 4.36 -10.58
C GLU A 18 9.05 4.25 -9.19
N GLY A 19 9.75 4.76 -8.15
CA GLY A 19 9.24 4.74 -6.79
C GLY A 19 7.94 5.55 -6.65
N TYR A 20 7.84 6.69 -7.34
CA TYR A 20 6.60 7.46 -7.40
C TYR A 20 5.46 6.66 -8.06
N ALA A 21 5.72 6.00 -9.19
CA ALA A 21 4.70 5.19 -9.87
C ALA A 21 4.17 4.05 -9.00
N VAL A 22 5.05 3.38 -8.24
CA VAL A 22 4.65 2.33 -7.28
C VAL A 22 3.79 2.91 -6.17
N LYS A 23 4.14 4.07 -5.61
CA LYS A 23 3.32 4.73 -4.59
C LYS A 23 1.92 5.10 -5.11
N GLU A 24 1.82 5.56 -6.35
CA GLU A 24 0.52 5.86 -6.97
C GLU A 24 -0.31 4.60 -7.19
N ALA A 25 0.32 3.50 -7.63
CA ALA A 25 -0.36 2.21 -7.75
C ALA A 25 -0.87 1.71 -6.40
N ALA A 26 -0.05 1.82 -5.35
CA ALA A 26 -0.45 1.47 -3.99
C ALA A 26 -1.62 2.32 -3.48
N ARG A 27 -1.61 3.63 -3.73
CA ARG A 27 -2.76 4.51 -3.41
C ARG A 27 -4.03 4.07 -4.11
N SER A 28 -3.94 3.74 -5.40
CA SER A 28 -5.09 3.23 -6.16
C SER A 28 -5.64 1.93 -5.59
N VAL A 29 -4.79 1.03 -5.10
CA VAL A 29 -5.23 -0.21 -4.42
C VAL A 29 -5.92 0.14 -3.11
N ILE A 30 -5.29 0.96 -2.26
CA ILE A 30 -5.83 1.37 -0.96
C ILE A 30 -7.22 2.01 -1.11
N ASP A 31 -7.36 2.94 -2.05
CA ASP A 31 -8.62 3.65 -2.29
C ASP A 31 -9.72 2.71 -2.77
N ALA A 32 -9.40 1.78 -3.68
CA ALA A 32 -10.36 0.78 -4.16
C ALA A 32 -10.83 -0.15 -3.03
N VAL A 33 -9.89 -0.71 -2.27
CA VAL A 33 -10.23 -1.62 -1.17
C VAL A 33 -11.03 -0.91 -0.08
N ALA A 34 -10.65 0.32 0.30
CA ALA A 34 -11.39 1.12 1.29
C ALA A 34 -12.82 1.48 0.83
N ALA A 35 -13.05 1.50 -0.49
CA ALA A 35 -14.37 1.67 -1.09
C ALA A 35 -15.18 0.36 -1.20
N GLY A 36 -14.58 -0.79 -0.87
CA GLY A 36 -15.17 -2.12 -1.07
C GLY A 36 -15.15 -2.57 -2.54
N GLU A 37 -14.27 -2.00 -3.35
CA GLU A 37 -14.07 -2.33 -4.75
C GLU A 37 -12.89 -3.29 -4.93
N ALA A 38 -12.92 -4.08 -6.01
CA ALA A 38 -11.82 -4.97 -6.34
C ALA A 38 -10.68 -4.16 -6.99
N PRO A 39 -9.47 -4.12 -6.40
CA PRO A 39 -8.32 -3.46 -7.01
C PRO A 39 -7.80 -4.28 -8.20
N ALA A 40 -7.00 -3.63 -9.07
CA ALA A 40 -6.30 -4.32 -10.14
C ALA A 40 -5.14 -5.16 -9.59
N VAL A 41 -5.15 -6.45 -9.90
CA VAL A 41 -4.09 -7.42 -9.57
C VAL A 41 -3.50 -8.00 -10.86
N CYS A 42 -2.33 -8.63 -10.76
CA CYS A 42 -1.75 -9.34 -11.91
C CYS A 42 -2.65 -10.51 -12.34
N ASP A 43 -2.58 -10.88 -13.63
CA ASP A 43 -3.34 -12.01 -14.16
C ASP A 43 -3.07 -13.31 -13.38
N GLY A 44 -4.15 -14.00 -12.99
CA GLY A 44 -4.08 -15.25 -12.26
C GLY A 44 -3.71 -15.13 -10.78
N VAL A 45 -3.59 -13.90 -10.26
CA VAL A 45 -3.40 -13.64 -8.83
C VAL A 45 -4.77 -13.45 -8.17
N ASP A 46 -4.96 -14.12 -7.04
CA ASP A 46 -6.06 -13.89 -6.12
C ASP A 46 -5.48 -13.38 -4.81
N VAL A 47 -5.99 -12.26 -4.31
CA VAL A 47 -5.45 -11.54 -3.16
C VAL A 47 -6.56 -11.29 -2.15
N ASP A 48 -6.36 -11.74 -0.92
CA ASP A 48 -7.22 -11.39 0.20
C ASP A 48 -6.79 -10.06 0.82
N PHE A 49 -7.65 -9.04 0.70
CA PHE A 49 -7.41 -7.71 1.26
C PHE A 49 -8.04 -7.52 2.65
N GLY A 50 -8.77 -8.51 3.18
CA GLY A 50 -9.53 -8.36 4.41
C GLY A 50 -10.72 -7.40 4.27
N GLU A 51 -11.05 -6.69 5.35
CA GLU A 51 -12.23 -5.84 5.42
C GLU A 51 -11.92 -4.40 4.96
N PRO A 52 -12.80 -3.76 4.17
CA PRO A 52 -12.60 -2.37 3.70
C PRO A 52 -12.32 -1.34 4.80
N ASP A 53 -12.86 -1.56 6.00
CA ASP A 53 -12.70 -0.64 7.13
C ASP A 53 -11.25 -0.60 7.64
N ASP A 54 -10.47 -1.66 7.46
CA ASP A 54 -9.04 -1.73 7.85
C ASP A 54 -8.16 -0.80 6.98
N TRP A 55 -8.69 -0.36 5.83
CA TRP A 55 -7.99 0.48 4.85
C TRP A 55 -8.40 1.95 4.92
N ARG A 56 -9.46 2.29 5.68
CA ARG A 56 -9.96 3.67 5.75
C ARG A 56 -8.94 4.58 6.42
N GLY A 57 -8.56 5.66 5.72
CA GLY A 57 -7.56 6.61 6.21
C GLY A 57 -6.12 6.07 6.16
N ALA A 58 -5.92 4.89 5.56
CA ALA A 58 -4.60 4.38 5.27
C ALA A 58 -3.93 5.14 4.12
N GLY A 59 -2.62 4.98 3.98
CA GLY A 59 -1.87 5.57 2.90
C GLY A 59 -0.65 4.75 2.53
N ALA A 60 -0.15 4.99 1.31
CA ALA A 60 1.07 4.36 0.85
C ALA A 60 2.29 4.95 1.59
N GLY A 61 3.08 4.06 2.20
CA GLY A 61 4.36 4.34 2.82
C GLY A 61 5.49 4.50 1.81
N GLU A 62 6.69 4.09 2.19
CA GLU A 62 7.89 4.22 1.36
C GLU A 62 8.04 3.03 0.37
N PRO A 63 8.45 3.29 -0.88
CA PRO A 63 8.72 2.24 -1.85
C PRO A 63 10.07 1.58 -1.56
N GLU A 64 10.05 0.29 -1.28
CA GLU A 64 11.25 -0.52 -1.06
C GLU A 64 11.40 -1.57 -2.17
N ARG A 65 12.64 -1.82 -2.61
CA ARG A 65 12.91 -2.86 -3.62
C ARG A 65 13.59 -4.06 -2.97
N ILE A 66 12.88 -5.19 -2.93
CA ILE A 66 13.30 -6.43 -2.27
C ILE A 66 13.16 -7.57 -3.26
N ASP A 67 14.25 -8.31 -3.50
CA ASP A 67 14.32 -9.44 -4.44
C ASP A 67 13.72 -9.12 -5.83
N GLY A 68 13.93 -7.88 -6.29
CA GLY A 68 13.45 -7.40 -7.59
C GLY A 68 11.99 -6.95 -7.63
N ARG A 69 11.23 -7.13 -6.55
CA ARG A 69 9.84 -6.66 -6.40
C ARG A 69 9.79 -5.37 -5.59
N TRP A 70 8.71 -4.62 -5.75
CA TRP A 70 8.45 -3.41 -4.98
C TRP A 70 7.54 -3.72 -3.81
N HIS A 71 7.90 -3.25 -2.62
CA HIS A 71 7.13 -3.37 -1.40
C HIS A 71 6.68 -1.98 -0.94
N ILE A 72 5.42 -1.88 -0.53
CA ILE A 72 4.85 -0.68 0.07
C ILE A 72 4.15 -1.10 1.35
N ASN A 73 4.66 -0.63 2.49
CA ASN A 73 3.92 -0.71 3.74
C ASN A 73 2.70 0.22 3.68
N VAL A 74 1.53 -0.31 4.04
CA VAL A 74 0.29 0.46 4.15
C VAL A 74 0.23 1.07 5.56
N GLU A 75 0.37 2.39 5.60
CA GLU A 75 0.47 3.15 6.84
C GLU A 75 -0.88 3.71 7.26
N VAL A 76 -1.23 3.55 8.54
CA VAL A 76 -2.37 4.26 9.13
C VAL A 76 -1.96 5.72 9.35
N ARG A 77 -2.60 6.65 8.62
CA ARG A 77 -2.24 8.09 8.70
C ARG A 77 -2.96 8.82 9.83
N GLU A 78 -4.07 8.25 10.32
CA GLU A 78 -4.90 8.85 11.37
C GLU A 78 -5.06 7.89 12.56
N GLY A 79 -4.69 8.36 13.75
CA GLY A 79 -4.74 7.55 14.97
C GLY A 79 -3.49 6.68 15.17
N VAL A 80 -3.30 6.20 16.40
CA VAL A 80 -2.31 5.16 16.70
C VAL A 80 -3.08 3.84 16.70
N PRO A 81 -2.76 2.89 15.81
CA PRO A 81 -3.38 1.57 15.83
C PRO A 81 -3.25 0.97 17.24
N ARG A 82 -4.35 0.49 17.79
CA ARG A 82 -4.30 -0.18 19.10
C ARG A 82 -3.64 -1.54 18.92
N VAL A 83 -3.00 -2.01 20.00
CA VAL A 83 -2.46 -3.37 20.04
C VAL A 83 -3.59 -4.36 19.75
N GLY A 84 -3.39 -5.22 18.75
CA GLY A 84 -4.35 -6.23 18.31
C GLY A 84 -5.35 -5.75 17.24
N GLU A 85 -5.31 -4.49 16.81
CA GLU A 85 -6.08 -4.04 15.64
C GLU A 85 -5.42 -4.56 14.35
N PRO A 86 -6.22 -5.11 13.41
CA PRO A 86 -5.71 -5.50 12.11
C PRO A 86 -5.16 -4.26 11.37
N MET A 87 -3.98 -4.41 10.78
CA MET A 87 -3.42 -3.42 9.87
C MET A 87 -3.25 -4.09 8.50
N PRO A 88 -3.47 -3.36 7.39
CA PRO A 88 -3.41 -3.96 6.07
C PRO A 88 -2.08 -4.68 5.82
N GLY A 89 -0.94 -4.08 6.20
CA GLY A 89 0.39 -4.69 5.98
C GLY A 89 0.99 -4.22 4.66
N ASP A 90 1.67 -5.11 3.94
CA ASP A 90 2.44 -4.72 2.75
C ASP A 90 1.71 -5.09 1.44
N LEU A 91 1.79 -4.19 0.47
CA LEU A 91 1.47 -4.45 -0.93
C LEU A 91 2.75 -4.75 -1.71
N VAL A 92 2.76 -5.86 -2.46
CA VAL A 92 3.92 -6.28 -3.24
C VAL A 92 3.62 -6.23 -4.73
N PHE A 93 4.36 -5.38 -5.44
CA PHE A 93 4.20 -5.15 -6.87
C PHE A 93 5.34 -5.77 -7.67
N GLY A 94 4.97 -6.34 -8.82
CA GLY A 94 5.91 -6.78 -9.83
C GLY A 94 5.84 -5.92 -11.08
N GLU A 95 6.96 -5.83 -11.78
CA GLU A 95 7.03 -5.27 -13.11
C GLU A 95 6.68 -6.34 -14.15
N THR A 96 5.81 -5.99 -15.09
CA THR A 96 5.45 -6.80 -16.25
C THR A 96 5.75 -6.02 -17.52
N PRO A 97 5.74 -6.67 -18.71
CA PRO A 97 5.85 -5.94 -19.98
C PRO A 97 4.79 -4.85 -20.18
N ASP A 98 3.62 -4.99 -19.55
CA ASP A 98 2.49 -4.04 -19.65
C ASP A 98 2.49 -2.99 -18.53
N GLY A 99 3.43 -3.08 -17.58
CA GLY A 99 3.57 -2.14 -16.47
C GLY A 99 3.57 -2.82 -15.10
N LEU A 100 3.37 -2.02 -14.05
CA LEU A 100 3.33 -2.49 -12.67
C LEU A 100 1.99 -3.16 -12.37
N CYS A 101 2.00 -4.31 -11.69
CA CYS A 101 0.78 -4.94 -11.18
C CYS A 101 0.99 -5.50 -9.77
N LEU A 102 -0.10 -5.56 -9.00
CA LEU A 102 -0.10 -6.10 -7.65
C LEU A 102 -0.05 -7.63 -7.70
N GLN A 103 0.99 -8.21 -7.08
CA GLN A 103 1.23 -9.65 -7.08
C GLN A 103 0.79 -10.33 -5.78
N GLU A 104 0.82 -9.59 -4.67
CA GLU A 104 0.61 -10.17 -3.34
C GLU A 104 0.24 -9.07 -2.34
N HIS A 105 -0.57 -9.43 -1.36
CA HIS A 105 -0.82 -8.65 -0.15
C HIS A 105 -0.33 -9.49 1.03
N LEU A 106 0.57 -8.91 1.82
CA LEU A 106 1.14 -9.53 3.00
C LEU A 106 0.48 -8.90 4.24
N PRO A 107 -0.53 -9.55 4.83
CA PRO A 107 -1.22 -9.00 5.99
C PRO A 107 -0.26 -8.81 7.16
N SER A 108 -0.46 -7.75 7.93
CA SER A 108 0.30 -7.55 9.18
C SER A 108 0.04 -8.72 10.13
N ILE A 109 1.11 -9.33 10.65
CA ILE A 109 0.96 -10.35 11.70
C ILE A 109 0.49 -9.63 12.97
N PRO A 110 -0.66 -10.00 13.56
CA PRO A 110 -1.06 -9.45 14.85
C PRO A 110 0.02 -9.80 15.87
N VAL A 111 0.55 -8.79 16.56
CA VAL A 111 1.46 -9.05 17.68
C VAL A 111 0.65 -9.67 18.81
N ASP A 112 0.81 -10.98 19.03
CA ASP A 112 0.17 -11.71 20.12
C ASP A 112 0.81 -11.27 21.44
N VAL A 113 0.15 -10.35 22.14
CA VAL A 113 0.49 -10.03 23.53
C VAL A 113 -0.19 -11.08 24.41
N GLY A 114 0.56 -12.13 24.75
CA GLY A 114 0.09 -13.19 25.65
C GLY A 114 -0.55 -12.66 26.94
N PRO A 115 -1.32 -13.49 27.67
CA PRO A 115 -2.12 -13.03 28.80
C PRO A 115 -1.24 -12.32 29.84
N GLY A 116 -1.61 -11.06 30.13
CA GLY A 116 -0.99 -10.23 31.17
C GLY A 116 -1.32 -10.65 32.60
#